data_AF-A0A7S4VZN5-F1
#
_entry.id   AF-A0A7S4VZN5-F1
#
_cell.length_a   1.000
_cell.length_b   1.000
_cell.length_c   1.000
_cell.angle_alpha   90.00
_cell.angle_beta   90.00
_cell.angle_gamma   90.00
#
_symmetry.space_group_name_H-M   'P 1'
#
loop_
_entity.id
_entity.type
_entity.pdbx_description
1 polymer ?
#
loop_
_entity_poly.entity_id
_entity_poly.type
_entity_poly.pdbx_seq_one_letter_code
_entity_poly.pdbx_strand_id
1 'polypeptide(L)'
;MMHADSKEDDFESNEQKPAAKRASAAQSVVIHIDDARKNKKSHATKRVMASAAGATSRSLLSFMPVLSPMVILAIIAYALASTGAWSFLLNRSLRLPSLSTQVESLESQVGRLESENIRLEGSVKNLTAQNDRLENEIVDLEEATIGLETQIDELKLETDELGLQVDRLENETESLEILTNDLTEQNIILNNTVTDFQEQNDILNASNQVFQQENVKLSNSLNEANELIATLQNEIDNLDEQVTNITELNNNLNDSLESARKINDDLNEQIQNLTSVNNKLNATNQELKEEIADLAAQNEELDKLLEDLSDIVSFINDTSLELNSSLTVIADELAAQVQENREILVGEVAERYRQAVNPTTFECAYDARFGNEVWGKDKDLPIEANGDLEDYNEVIAYTNERILTEVCADQSDFEQFLATSDELEYSPSGSVPPVNITSNQLLVGESLYTSALLDYYFPDAGEDGLTTADWVNASYSCEGLQPSQRFVYGVSKIIT
;
A
#
# COMPACT_ATOMS: atom_id res chain seq x y z
N MET A 1 -3.95 -14.66 -7.34
CA MET A 1 -4.69 -15.69 -8.10
C MET A 1 -6.05 -15.12 -8.47
N MET A 2 -6.15 -14.45 -9.62
CA MET A 2 -7.33 -14.32 -10.49
C MET A 2 -7.00 -13.33 -11.61
N HIS A 3 -7.12 -13.81 -12.84
CA HIS A 3 -6.96 -13.11 -14.12
C HIS A 3 -8.24 -12.33 -14.51
N ALA A 4 -8.05 -11.21 -15.20
CA ALA A 4 -8.92 -10.62 -16.23
C ALA A 4 -8.09 -9.47 -16.85
N ASP A 5 -7.61 -9.45 -18.09
CA ASP A 5 -8.10 -9.81 -19.44
C ASP A 5 -8.99 -8.74 -20.11
N SER A 6 -8.62 -8.39 -21.35
CA SER A 6 -9.20 -7.41 -22.33
C SER A 6 -9.03 -5.90 -22.03
N LYS A 7 -8.68 -5.02 -22.98
CA LYS A 7 -8.90 -5.02 -24.44
C LYS A 7 -8.01 -3.95 -25.11
N GLU A 8 -7.30 -4.32 -26.17
CA GLU A 8 -6.67 -3.43 -27.16
C GLU A 8 -7.74 -3.06 -28.20
N ASP A 9 -7.83 -1.77 -28.56
CA ASP A 9 -8.57 -1.30 -29.73
C ASP A 9 -7.57 -0.62 -30.67
N ASP A 10 -7.35 -1.26 -31.82
CA ASP A 10 -6.65 -0.77 -33.00
C ASP A 10 -7.41 0.40 -33.65
N PHE A 11 -6.73 1.52 -33.92
CA PHE A 11 -7.25 2.57 -34.80
C PHE A 11 -6.42 2.65 -36.08
N GLU A 12 -6.99 2.09 -37.14
CA GLU A 12 -6.44 1.98 -38.48
C GLU A 12 -6.68 3.26 -39.30
N SER A 13 -5.69 3.55 -40.15
CA SER A 13 -5.51 4.66 -41.07
C SER A 13 -6.68 5.01 -42.00
N ASN A 14 -6.84 6.29 -42.33
CA ASN A 14 -7.55 6.71 -43.54
C ASN A 14 -6.73 7.75 -44.33
N GLU A 15 -6.08 7.26 -45.38
CA GLU A 15 -5.22 8.00 -46.31
C GLU A 15 -6.04 8.44 -47.53
N GLN A 16 -6.17 9.75 -47.75
CA GLN A 16 -7.00 10.32 -48.80
C GLN A 16 -6.15 10.91 -49.93
N LYS A 17 -6.01 10.16 -51.03
CA LYS A 17 -5.46 10.61 -52.33
C LYS A 17 -6.49 11.45 -53.12
N PRO A 18 -6.06 12.48 -53.86
CA PRO A 18 -6.81 12.97 -55.02
C PRO A 18 -6.15 12.59 -56.35
N ALA A 19 -7.04 12.32 -57.31
CA ALA A 19 -6.79 11.79 -58.63
C ALA A 19 -6.51 12.88 -59.70
N ALA A 20 -5.75 12.48 -60.71
CA ALA A 20 -5.46 13.22 -61.93
C ALA A 20 -6.63 13.25 -62.94
N LYS A 21 -6.77 14.35 -63.70
CA LYS A 21 -7.47 14.45 -65.00
C LYS A 21 -6.72 15.52 -65.84
N ARG A 22 -5.99 15.13 -66.90
CA ARG A 22 -6.37 15.10 -68.34
C ARG A 22 -6.85 16.47 -68.88
N ALA A 23 -6.03 17.17 -69.65
CA ALA A 23 -5.82 17.06 -71.11
C ALA A 23 -6.88 17.82 -71.93
N SER A 24 -6.45 18.86 -72.65
CA SER A 24 -7.17 19.47 -73.76
C SER A 24 -6.17 19.81 -74.87
N ALA A 25 -6.41 19.25 -76.05
CA ALA A 25 -5.66 19.46 -77.27
C ALA A 25 -6.66 19.69 -78.41
N ALA A 26 -6.19 20.46 -79.38
CA ALA A 26 -6.68 20.64 -80.75
C ALA A 26 -7.87 21.60 -80.98
N GLN A 27 -7.65 22.58 -81.83
CA GLN A 27 -8.23 22.53 -83.18
C GLN A 27 -7.49 23.42 -84.19
N SER A 28 -7.02 22.77 -85.24
CA SER A 28 -6.51 23.33 -86.49
C SER A 28 -7.68 23.39 -87.48
N VAL A 29 -7.86 24.53 -88.15
CA VAL A 29 -8.82 24.70 -89.24
C VAL A 29 -8.03 25.03 -90.50
N VAL A 30 -8.02 24.09 -91.45
CA VAL A 30 -7.54 24.24 -92.81
C VAL A 30 -8.77 24.35 -93.71
N ILE A 31 -8.90 25.46 -94.44
CA ILE A 31 -9.96 25.68 -95.43
C ILE A 31 -9.41 25.29 -96.81
N HIS A 32 -10.04 24.28 -97.41
CA HIS A 32 -9.97 23.97 -98.83
C HIS A 32 -10.84 24.96 -99.61
N ILE A 33 -10.29 25.55 -100.67
CA ILE A 33 -11.06 26.22 -101.72
C ILE A 33 -10.92 25.37 -102.98
N ASP A 34 -12.04 24.83 -103.44
CA ASP A 34 -12.20 24.28 -104.78
C ASP A 34 -13.54 24.76 -105.36
N ASP A 35 -13.54 24.86 -106.68
CA ASP A 35 -14.65 24.95 -107.61
C ASP A 35 -15.30 26.30 -108.01
N ALA A 36 -14.97 26.66 -109.26
CA ALA A 36 -15.89 26.76 -110.40
C ALA A 36 -16.80 28.00 -110.54
N ARG A 37 -16.71 28.68 -111.70
CA ARG A 37 -17.71 28.54 -112.80
C ARG A 37 -17.49 29.50 -113.98
N LYS A 38 -17.60 28.89 -115.18
CA LYS A 38 -18.41 29.25 -116.37
C LYS A 38 -18.09 30.56 -117.12
N ASN A 39 -17.64 30.51 -118.38
CA ASN A 39 -18.34 30.08 -119.62
C ASN A 39 -19.29 31.15 -120.18
N LYS A 40 -18.91 31.79 -121.30
CA LYS A 40 -19.85 32.28 -122.33
C LYS A 40 -19.18 32.33 -123.71
N LYS A 41 -19.65 31.44 -124.59
CA LYS A 41 -19.45 31.41 -126.05
C LYS A 41 -20.74 31.87 -126.75
N SER A 42 -20.58 32.17 -128.04
CA SER A 42 -21.58 32.37 -129.12
C SER A 42 -22.08 33.83 -129.25
N HIS A 43 -22.18 34.41 -130.46
CA HIS A 43 -22.60 33.82 -131.73
C HIS A 43 -21.85 34.34 -132.98
N ALA A 44 -21.82 33.47 -133.99
CA ALA A 44 -21.37 33.70 -135.35
C ALA A 44 -22.56 33.93 -136.31
N THR A 45 -22.35 34.67 -137.42
CA THR A 45 -22.80 34.46 -138.83
C THR A 45 -22.63 35.80 -139.59
N LYS A 46 -22.32 35.92 -140.89
CA LYS A 46 -22.40 35.04 -142.07
C LYS A 46 -21.55 35.64 -143.22
N ARG A 47 -20.93 34.77 -144.04
CA ARG A 47 -20.30 35.06 -145.35
C ARG A 47 -21.33 35.31 -146.45
N VAL A 48 -20.98 36.11 -147.46
CA VAL A 48 -21.24 35.82 -148.89
C VAL A 48 -20.02 36.27 -149.71
N MET A 49 -19.43 35.32 -150.44
CA MET A 49 -18.54 35.56 -151.60
C MET A 49 -19.36 35.30 -152.87
N ALA A 50 -19.09 36.04 -153.94
CA ALA A 50 -19.28 35.56 -155.30
C ALA A 50 -18.23 36.18 -156.24
N SER A 51 -17.52 35.30 -156.93
CA SER A 51 -16.48 35.52 -157.94
C SER A 51 -16.98 35.13 -159.34
N ALA A 52 -16.14 35.38 -160.37
CA ALA A 52 -16.09 34.78 -161.72
C ALA A 52 -16.67 35.66 -162.86
N ALA A 53 -16.14 35.71 -164.09
CA ALA A 53 -14.91 35.19 -164.73
C ALA A 53 -14.80 35.70 -166.18
N GLY A 54 -13.55 35.88 -166.68
CA GLY A 54 -13.05 35.63 -168.05
C GLY A 54 -13.55 36.49 -169.24
N ALA A 55 -12.96 36.49 -170.44
CA ALA A 55 -11.63 36.24 -171.02
C ALA A 55 -11.77 36.43 -172.56
N THR A 56 -10.69 36.82 -173.28
CA THR A 56 -10.45 36.72 -174.76
C THR A 56 -11.28 37.60 -175.72
N SER A 57 -10.87 38.05 -176.93
CA SER A 57 -9.61 38.20 -177.69
C SER A 57 -9.89 38.92 -179.04
N ARG A 58 -8.94 39.76 -179.51
CA ARG A 58 -8.45 40.01 -180.90
C ARG A 58 -9.38 40.17 -182.15
N SER A 59 -9.14 41.30 -182.86
CA SER A 59 -8.75 41.46 -184.29
C SER A 59 -9.74 41.90 -185.40
N LEU A 60 -9.31 42.98 -186.10
CA LEU A 60 -9.19 43.24 -187.56
C LEU A 60 -10.38 43.65 -188.47
N LEU A 61 -10.11 44.76 -189.21
CA LEU A 61 -10.49 45.15 -190.59
C LEU A 61 -11.99 45.35 -190.90
N SER A 62 -12.48 46.24 -191.77
CA SER A 62 -12.03 47.26 -192.73
C SER A 62 -13.32 47.77 -193.42
N PHE A 63 -13.41 49.00 -193.95
CA PHE A 63 -14.03 49.37 -195.26
C PHE A 63 -14.16 50.92 -195.42
N MET A 64 -13.88 51.38 -196.63
CA MET A 64 -13.69 52.75 -197.19
C MET A 64 -14.90 53.12 -198.13
N PRO A 65 -14.89 54.04 -199.12
CA PRO A 65 -14.55 55.49 -199.28
C PRO A 65 -15.56 56.27 -200.22
N VAL A 66 -15.08 57.34 -200.94
CA VAL A 66 -15.55 58.04 -202.19
C VAL A 66 -15.94 59.53 -201.94
N LEU A 67 -15.23 60.62 -202.31
CA LEU A 67 -14.65 61.23 -203.54
C LEU A 67 -15.65 61.77 -204.61
N SER A 68 -15.37 62.98 -205.16
CA SER A 68 -15.24 63.34 -206.62
C SER A 68 -15.77 64.76 -207.05
N PRO A 69 -15.50 65.30 -208.28
CA PRO A 69 -14.68 66.51 -208.54
C PRO A 69 -15.19 67.47 -209.68
N MET A 70 -14.50 68.59 -209.95
CA MET A 70 -14.40 69.29 -211.26
C MET A 70 -13.39 70.46 -211.11
N VAL A 71 -12.12 70.36 -211.53
CA VAL A 71 -11.63 70.62 -212.89
C VAL A 71 -12.15 71.98 -213.41
N ILE A 72 -11.39 73.07 -213.20
CA ILE A 72 -10.45 73.60 -214.21
C ILE A 72 -11.16 73.79 -215.56
N LEU A 73 -11.76 74.97 -215.84
CA LEU A 73 -12.06 75.37 -217.22
C LEU A 73 -12.52 76.84 -217.45
N ALA A 74 -12.02 77.86 -216.74
CA ALA A 74 -12.39 79.25 -217.14
C ALA A 74 -11.38 80.34 -216.79
N ILE A 75 -10.21 80.26 -217.44
CA ILE A 75 -9.27 81.38 -217.67
C ILE A 75 -9.81 82.38 -218.74
N ILE A 76 -11.09 82.39 -219.09
CA ILE A 76 -11.62 83.22 -220.21
C ILE A 76 -12.73 84.17 -219.73
N ALA A 77 -12.52 84.80 -218.56
CA ALA A 77 -13.27 85.98 -218.13
C ALA A 77 -12.35 87.17 -217.78
N TYR A 78 -11.15 87.19 -218.38
CA TYR A 78 -10.36 88.40 -218.62
C TYR A 78 -10.73 89.02 -219.98
N ALA A 79 -12.01 89.23 -220.29
CA ALA A 79 -12.29 89.99 -221.51
C ALA A 79 -13.62 90.75 -221.47
N LEU A 80 -13.50 92.00 -221.05
CA LEU A 80 -14.07 93.12 -221.82
C LEU A 80 -15.60 93.27 -221.77
N ALA A 81 -16.15 93.43 -220.57
CA ALA A 81 -17.29 94.30 -220.25
C ALA A 81 -17.53 94.17 -218.75
N SER A 82 -17.35 95.18 -217.90
CA SER A 82 -17.84 96.53 -218.09
C SER A 82 -16.97 97.56 -217.35
N THR A 83 -16.34 98.41 -218.16
CA THR A 83 -16.20 99.86 -217.92
C THR A 83 -15.32 100.33 -216.75
N GLY A 84 -14.04 100.57 -217.06
CA GLY A 84 -13.35 101.71 -216.50
C GLY A 84 -14.01 103.01 -216.97
N ALA A 85 -14.49 103.83 -216.03
CA ALA A 85 -14.83 105.25 -216.19
C ALA A 85 -14.97 106.01 -214.84
N TRP A 86 -14.29 105.55 -213.77
CA TRP A 86 -14.13 106.28 -212.50
C TRP A 86 -12.68 106.18 -212.01
N SER A 87 -11.72 105.93 -212.91
CA SER A 87 -10.88 107.02 -213.44
C SER A 87 -10.21 107.79 -212.32
N PHE A 88 -8.89 107.63 -212.17
CA PHE A 88 -7.87 108.57 -212.70
C PHE A 88 -8.19 110.09 -212.79
N LEU A 89 -9.46 110.52 -212.75
CA LEU A 89 -9.94 111.77 -212.17
C LEU A 89 -9.89 111.81 -210.63
N LEU A 90 -10.00 110.68 -209.90
CA LEU A 90 -9.85 110.68 -208.43
C LEU A 90 -8.40 110.58 -207.95
N ASN A 91 -7.48 110.14 -208.81
CA ASN A 91 -6.03 110.17 -208.54
C ASN A 91 -5.41 111.57 -208.73
N ARG A 92 -6.23 112.62 -208.92
CA ARG A 92 -5.79 114.03 -208.98
C ARG A 92 -6.60 114.98 -208.09
N SER A 93 -7.44 114.48 -207.17
CA SER A 93 -8.18 115.39 -206.28
C SER A 93 -8.38 115.00 -204.82
N LEU A 94 -8.07 113.79 -204.36
CA LEU A 94 -8.18 113.48 -202.92
C LEU A 94 -6.94 112.78 -202.38
N ARG A 95 -5.96 113.59 -201.97
CA ARG A 95 -5.05 113.24 -200.87
C ARG A 95 -5.92 112.89 -199.65
N LEU A 96 -6.03 111.62 -199.28
CA LEU A 96 -6.58 111.22 -197.99
C LEU A 96 -5.49 110.48 -197.19
N PRO A 97 -4.64 111.19 -196.44
CA PRO A 97 -3.68 110.62 -195.46
C PRO A 97 -4.35 109.83 -194.31
N SER A 98 -5.64 109.50 -194.42
CA SER A 98 -6.48 108.90 -193.39
C SER A 98 -6.42 107.37 -193.33
N LEU A 99 -6.07 106.66 -194.42
CA LEU A 99 -6.10 105.18 -194.43
C LEU A 99 -4.76 104.58 -193.99
N SER A 100 -3.64 105.19 -194.38
CA SER A 100 -2.29 104.82 -193.89
C SER A 100 -2.18 105.01 -192.38
N THR A 101 -2.75 106.10 -191.86
CA THR A 101 -2.82 106.38 -190.42
C THR A 101 -3.75 105.40 -189.71
N GLN A 102 -4.82 104.92 -190.35
CA GLN A 102 -5.67 103.86 -189.77
C GLN A 102 -4.94 102.51 -189.70
N VAL A 103 -4.15 102.14 -190.72
CA VAL A 103 -3.35 100.92 -190.70
C VAL A 103 -2.25 100.99 -189.63
N GLU A 104 -1.50 102.09 -189.55
CA GLU A 104 -0.51 102.31 -188.48
C GLU A 104 -1.16 102.31 -187.08
N SER A 105 -2.38 102.86 -186.97
CA SER A 105 -3.15 102.83 -185.72
C SER A 105 -3.61 101.41 -185.36
N LEU A 106 -4.04 100.61 -186.33
CA LEU A 106 -4.42 99.22 -186.14
C LEU A 106 -3.21 98.34 -185.80
N GLU A 107 -2.07 98.51 -186.47
CA GLU A 107 -0.82 97.83 -186.11
C GLU A 107 -0.37 98.22 -184.70
N SER A 108 -0.50 99.50 -184.33
CA SER A 108 -0.22 99.96 -182.97
C SER A 108 -1.18 99.34 -181.96
N GLN A 109 -2.47 99.21 -182.29
CA GLN A 109 -3.47 98.54 -181.44
C GLN A 109 -3.19 97.05 -181.31
N VAL A 110 -2.83 96.36 -182.40
CA VAL A 110 -2.44 94.95 -182.38
C VAL A 110 -1.18 94.76 -181.55
N GLY A 111 -0.15 95.58 -181.72
CA GLY A 111 1.07 95.51 -180.91
C GLY A 111 0.80 95.80 -179.43
N ARG A 112 -0.14 96.70 -179.11
CA ARG A 112 -0.61 96.93 -177.73
C ARG A 112 -1.36 95.73 -177.17
N LEU A 113 -2.27 95.15 -177.93
CA LEU A 113 -3.04 93.96 -177.54
C LEU A 113 -2.13 92.74 -177.38
N GLU A 114 -1.13 92.58 -178.24
CA GLU A 114 -0.13 91.51 -178.13
C GLU A 114 0.74 91.69 -176.88
N SER A 115 1.18 92.93 -176.61
CA SER A 115 1.87 93.26 -175.36
C SER A 115 0.99 93.01 -174.13
N GLU A 116 -0.30 93.34 -174.21
CA GLU A 116 -1.26 93.10 -173.15
C GLU A 116 -1.52 91.61 -172.94
N ASN A 117 -1.60 90.83 -174.03
CA ASN A 117 -1.78 89.39 -173.98
C ASN A 117 -0.55 88.71 -173.36
N ILE A 118 0.66 89.12 -173.73
CA ILE A 118 1.91 88.67 -173.08
C ILE A 118 1.89 89.00 -171.58
N ARG A 119 1.42 90.19 -171.18
CA ARG A 119 1.31 90.59 -169.77
C ARG A 119 0.27 89.75 -169.02
N LEU A 120 -0.86 89.47 -169.65
CA LEU A 120 -1.91 88.63 -169.09
C LEU A 120 -1.44 87.18 -168.97
N GLU A 121 -0.80 86.62 -169.99
CA GLU A 121 -0.16 85.30 -169.91
C GLU A 121 0.88 85.24 -168.78
N GLY A 122 1.69 86.29 -168.60
CA GLY A 122 2.62 86.41 -167.49
C GLY A 122 1.93 86.43 -166.13
N SER A 123 0.80 87.15 -166.04
CA SER A 123 -0.02 87.22 -164.83
C SER A 123 -0.70 85.89 -164.52
N VAL A 124 -1.22 85.20 -165.53
CA VAL A 124 -1.80 83.86 -165.41
C VAL A 124 -0.72 82.87 -164.95
N LYS A 125 0.46 82.85 -165.56
CA LYS A 125 1.58 82.00 -165.09
C LYS A 125 1.97 82.27 -163.65
N ASN A 126 2.02 83.54 -163.25
CA ASN A 126 2.33 83.92 -161.87
C ASN A 126 1.22 83.48 -160.90
N LEU A 127 -0.04 83.64 -161.27
CA LEU A 127 -1.18 83.20 -160.46
C LEU A 127 -1.23 81.66 -160.38
N THR A 128 -0.96 80.93 -161.46
CA THR A 128 -0.83 79.48 -161.44
C THR A 128 0.28 79.05 -160.49
N ALA A 129 1.47 79.66 -160.59
CA ALA A 129 2.57 79.35 -159.67
C ALA A 129 2.25 79.69 -158.20
N GLN A 130 1.44 80.73 -157.95
CA GLN A 130 0.96 81.04 -156.60
C GLN A 130 -0.07 80.03 -156.11
N ASN A 131 -1.01 79.60 -156.97
CA ASN A 131 -1.97 78.54 -156.63
C ASN A 131 -1.25 77.22 -156.33
N ASP A 132 -0.27 76.82 -157.15
CA ASP A 132 0.51 75.61 -156.91
C ASP A 132 1.26 75.68 -155.57
N ARG A 133 1.79 76.86 -155.21
CA ARG A 133 2.44 77.06 -153.89
C ARG A 133 1.44 76.95 -152.74
N LEU A 134 0.28 77.60 -152.86
CA LEU A 134 -0.77 77.53 -151.85
C LEU A 134 -1.33 76.11 -151.71
N GLU A 135 -1.44 75.37 -152.81
CA GLU A 135 -1.88 73.96 -152.79
C GLU A 135 -0.86 73.09 -152.05
N ASN A 136 0.44 73.29 -152.28
CA ASN A 136 1.48 72.62 -151.50
C ASN A 136 1.46 73.02 -150.02
N GLU A 137 1.28 74.32 -149.70
CA GLU A 137 1.15 74.78 -148.31
C GLU A 137 -0.09 74.17 -147.62
N ILE A 138 -1.20 73.99 -148.34
CA ILE A 138 -2.38 73.30 -147.83
C ILE A 138 -2.06 71.84 -147.52
N VAL A 139 -1.37 71.12 -148.42
CA VAL A 139 -0.96 69.73 -148.19
C VAL A 139 -0.05 69.63 -146.97
N ASP A 140 0.95 70.50 -146.84
CA ASP A 140 1.87 70.51 -145.68
C ASP A 140 1.10 70.78 -144.37
N LEU A 141 0.11 71.67 -144.39
CA LEU A 141 -0.75 71.95 -143.23
C LEU A 141 -1.69 70.79 -142.90
N GLU A 142 -2.23 70.09 -143.90
CA GLU A 142 -3.04 68.88 -143.72
C GLU A 142 -2.21 67.76 -143.08
N GLU A 143 -0.98 67.53 -143.57
CA GLU A 143 -0.05 66.56 -142.97
C GLU A 143 0.31 66.94 -141.52
N ALA A 144 0.59 68.22 -141.26
CA ALA A 144 0.85 68.70 -139.91
C ALA A 144 -0.36 68.51 -138.98
N THR A 145 -1.57 68.73 -139.50
CA THR A 145 -2.82 68.52 -138.75
C THR A 145 -3.00 67.05 -138.38
N ILE A 146 -2.80 66.13 -139.33
CA ILE A 146 -2.85 64.67 -139.07
C ILE A 146 -1.80 64.27 -138.02
N GLY A 147 -0.59 64.83 -138.10
CA GLY A 147 0.46 64.59 -137.12
C GLY A 147 0.09 65.06 -135.71
N LEU A 148 -0.53 66.24 -135.58
CA LEU A 148 -1.02 66.75 -134.31
C LEU A 148 -2.21 65.95 -133.77
N GLU A 149 -3.15 65.53 -134.62
CA GLU A 149 -4.27 64.67 -134.24
C GLU A 149 -3.77 63.33 -133.66
N THR A 150 -2.76 62.74 -134.31
CA THR A 150 -2.12 61.50 -133.84
C THR A 150 -1.49 61.70 -132.45
N GLN A 151 -0.72 62.78 -132.25
CA GLN A 151 -0.13 63.09 -130.95
C GLN A 151 -1.19 63.34 -129.87
N ILE A 152 -2.29 64.00 -130.21
CA ILE A 152 -3.42 64.21 -129.30
C ILE A 152 -4.01 62.87 -128.87
N ASP A 153 -4.19 61.93 -129.79
CA ASP A 153 -4.75 60.63 -129.47
C ASP A 153 -3.79 59.75 -128.64
N GLU A 154 -2.48 59.82 -128.90
CA GLU A 154 -1.46 59.19 -128.05
C GLU A 154 -1.46 59.77 -126.62
N LEU A 155 -1.52 61.10 -126.47
CA LEU A 155 -1.58 61.75 -125.17
C LEU A 155 -2.88 61.44 -124.41
N LYS A 156 -4.00 61.26 -125.10
CA LYS A 156 -5.26 60.80 -124.47
C LYS A 156 -5.10 59.39 -123.93
N LEU A 157 -4.52 58.47 -124.71
CA LEU A 157 -4.27 57.10 -124.26
C LEU A 157 -3.35 57.07 -123.04
N GLU A 158 -2.28 57.87 -123.03
CA GLU A 158 -1.38 58.00 -121.88
C GLU A 158 -2.11 58.58 -120.66
N THR A 159 -2.96 59.59 -120.88
CA THR A 159 -3.79 60.18 -119.81
C THR A 159 -4.76 59.15 -119.22
N ASP A 160 -5.41 58.35 -120.06
CA ASP A 160 -6.31 57.29 -119.62
C ASP A 160 -5.56 56.19 -118.84
N GLU A 161 -4.36 55.79 -119.30
CA GLU A 161 -3.51 54.83 -118.60
C GLU A 161 -3.05 55.35 -117.25
N LEU A 162 -2.58 56.60 -117.19
CA LEU A 162 -2.23 57.25 -115.93
C LEU A 162 -3.42 57.35 -114.98
N GLY A 163 -4.63 57.65 -115.50
CA GLY A 163 -5.87 57.62 -114.73
C GLY A 163 -6.11 56.26 -114.06
N LEU A 164 -6.00 55.17 -114.83
CA LEU A 164 -6.14 53.81 -114.29
C LEU A 164 -5.05 53.46 -113.26
N GLN A 165 -3.83 53.98 -113.41
CA GLN A 165 -2.77 53.79 -112.42
C GLN A 165 -3.05 54.54 -111.12
N VAL A 166 -3.57 55.77 -111.21
CA VAL A 166 -4.00 56.56 -110.04
C VAL A 166 -5.12 55.83 -109.30
N ASP A 167 -6.16 55.38 -110.01
CA ASP A 167 -7.27 54.63 -109.41
C ASP A 167 -6.77 53.36 -108.68
N ARG A 168 -5.80 52.64 -109.26
CA ARG A 168 -5.21 51.47 -108.61
C ARG A 168 -4.46 51.84 -107.33
N LEU A 169 -3.64 52.89 -107.37
CA LEU A 169 -2.86 53.34 -106.22
C LEU A 169 -3.76 53.89 -105.10
N GLU A 170 -4.86 54.55 -105.44
CA GLU A 170 -5.87 55.00 -104.47
C GLU A 170 -6.50 53.81 -103.75
N ASN A 171 -6.92 52.78 -104.49
CA ASN A 171 -7.47 51.54 -103.91
C ASN A 171 -6.45 50.78 -103.04
N GLU A 172 -5.18 50.71 -103.46
CA GLU A 172 -4.10 50.11 -102.66
C GLU A 172 -3.86 50.90 -101.37
N THR A 173 -3.90 52.23 -101.45
CA THR A 173 -3.74 53.12 -100.29
C THR A 173 -4.88 52.94 -99.29
N GLU A 174 -6.13 52.90 -99.76
CA GLU A 174 -7.31 52.65 -98.91
C GLU A 174 -7.21 51.27 -98.22
N SER A 175 -6.78 50.24 -98.97
CA SER A 175 -6.58 48.89 -98.42
C SER A 175 -5.50 48.86 -97.33
N LEU A 176 -4.40 49.58 -97.53
CA LEU A 176 -3.33 49.71 -96.54
C LEU A 176 -3.77 50.51 -95.31
N GLU A 177 -4.61 51.53 -95.48
CA GLU A 177 -5.18 52.29 -94.37
C GLU A 177 -6.08 51.40 -93.51
N ILE A 178 -6.97 50.61 -94.12
CA ILE A 178 -7.81 49.64 -93.42
C ILE A 178 -6.96 48.65 -92.63
N LEU A 179 -5.92 48.08 -93.26
CA LEU A 179 -5.02 47.14 -92.59
C LEU A 179 -4.27 47.79 -91.42
N THR A 180 -3.84 49.04 -91.57
CA THR A 180 -3.16 49.79 -90.52
C THR A 180 -4.10 50.03 -89.32
N ASN A 181 -5.36 50.34 -89.59
CA ASN A 181 -6.37 50.54 -88.54
C ASN A 181 -6.65 49.22 -87.79
N ASP A 182 -6.82 48.10 -88.49
CA ASP A 182 -7.01 46.77 -87.89
C ASP A 182 -5.80 46.36 -87.02
N LEU A 183 -4.58 46.54 -87.52
CA LEU A 183 -3.36 46.27 -86.74
C LEU A 183 -3.24 47.19 -85.52
N THR A 184 -3.70 48.43 -85.61
CA THR A 184 -3.72 49.36 -84.49
C THR A 184 -4.72 48.89 -83.42
N GLU A 185 -5.92 48.48 -83.83
CA GLU A 185 -6.94 47.94 -82.93
C GLU A 185 -6.45 46.65 -82.24
N GLN A 186 -5.85 45.73 -83.00
CA GLN A 186 -5.25 44.52 -82.44
C GLN A 186 -4.14 44.82 -81.43
N ASN A 187 -3.28 45.82 -81.68
CA ASN A 187 -2.26 46.24 -80.71
C ASN A 187 -2.88 46.80 -79.43
N ILE A 188 -3.98 47.56 -79.53
CA ILE A 188 -4.70 48.07 -78.35
C ILE A 188 -5.25 46.90 -77.53
N ILE A 189 -5.90 45.94 -78.18
CA ILE A 189 -6.45 44.74 -77.51
C ILE A 189 -5.33 43.94 -76.83
N LEU A 190 -4.22 43.73 -77.52
CA LEU A 190 -3.08 43.01 -76.98
C LEU A 190 -2.47 43.73 -75.78
N ASN A 191 -2.31 45.05 -75.86
CA ASN A 191 -1.78 45.85 -74.75
C ASN A 191 -2.69 45.79 -73.52
N ASN A 192 -4.01 45.90 -73.71
CA ASN A 192 -4.98 45.75 -72.62
C ASN A 192 -4.88 44.34 -71.99
N THR A 193 -4.79 43.30 -72.81
CA THR A 193 -4.63 41.92 -72.33
C THR A 193 -3.35 41.74 -71.50
N VAL A 194 -2.25 42.37 -71.91
CA VAL A 194 -0.99 42.36 -71.16
C VAL A 194 -1.15 43.07 -69.82
N THR A 195 -1.84 44.22 -69.79
CA THR A 195 -2.14 44.94 -68.54
C THR A 195 -3.01 44.10 -67.60
N ASP A 196 -4.06 43.46 -68.11
CA ASP A 196 -4.92 42.57 -67.31
C ASP A 196 -4.12 41.41 -66.69
N PHE A 197 -3.21 40.79 -67.47
CA PHE A 197 -2.34 39.74 -66.95
C PHE A 197 -1.32 40.24 -65.92
N GLN A 198 -0.83 41.47 -66.06
CA GLN A 198 0.04 42.08 -65.04
C GLN A 198 -0.73 42.27 -63.73
N GLU A 199 -1.95 42.80 -63.78
CA GLU A 199 -2.79 42.98 -62.60
C GLU A 199 -3.12 41.64 -61.92
N GLN A 200 -3.48 40.61 -62.70
CA GLN A 200 -3.70 39.27 -62.17
C GLN A 200 -2.45 38.69 -61.49
N ASN A 201 -1.27 38.91 -62.07
CA ASN A 201 -0.02 38.45 -61.48
C ASN A 201 0.31 39.17 -60.17
N ASP A 202 0.03 40.47 -60.10
CA ASP A 202 0.18 41.26 -58.87
C ASP A 202 -0.76 40.76 -57.77
N ILE A 203 -2.02 40.47 -58.11
CA ILE A 203 -3.00 39.87 -57.17
C ILE A 203 -2.52 38.50 -56.69
N LEU A 204 -2.05 37.64 -57.60
CA LEU A 204 -1.54 36.31 -57.25
C LEU A 204 -0.32 36.41 -56.32
N ASN A 205 0.58 37.34 -56.59
CA ASN A 205 1.75 37.56 -55.76
C ASN A 205 1.36 38.06 -54.35
N ALA A 206 0.42 39.00 -54.25
CA ALA A 206 -0.12 39.47 -52.98
C ALA A 206 -0.79 38.32 -52.20
N SER A 207 -1.59 37.48 -52.87
CA SER A 207 -2.20 36.30 -52.25
C SER A 207 -1.16 35.31 -51.74
N ASN A 208 -0.09 35.07 -52.50
CA ASN A 208 1.01 34.20 -52.06
C ASN A 208 1.73 34.75 -50.83
N GLN A 209 1.93 36.06 -50.72
CA GLN A 209 2.50 36.68 -49.53
C GLN A 209 1.60 36.49 -48.30
N VAL A 210 0.28 36.60 -48.47
CA VAL A 210 -0.70 36.34 -47.39
C VAL A 210 -0.61 34.88 -46.94
N PHE A 211 -0.60 33.92 -47.86
CA PHE A 211 -0.47 32.50 -47.51
C PHE A 211 0.87 32.18 -46.84
N GLN A 212 1.97 32.82 -47.25
CA GLN A 212 3.26 32.68 -46.56
C GLN A 212 3.18 33.18 -45.11
N GLN A 213 2.56 34.34 -44.87
CA GLN A 213 2.37 34.85 -43.52
C GLN A 213 1.49 33.94 -42.67
N GLU A 214 0.42 33.39 -43.26
CA GLU A 214 -0.46 32.45 -42.59
C GLU A 214 0.29 31.16 -42.22
N ASN A 215 1.09 30.60 -43.13
CA ASN A 215 1.93 29.44 -42.84
C ASN A 215 2.91 29.70 -41.68
N VAL A 216 3.49 30.91 -41.60
CA VAL A 216 4.35 31.28 -40.47
C VAL A 216 3.55 31.33 -39.16
N LYS A 217 2.34 31.90 -39.17
CA LYS A 217 1.46 31.93 -38.00
C LYS A 217 1.09 30.52 -37.54
N LEU A 218 0.68 29.65 -38.46
CA LEU A 218 0.36 28.25 -38.15
C LEU A 218 1.58 27.52 -37.59
N SER A 219 2.77 27.72 -38.17
CA SER A 219 4.02 27.13 -37.68
C SER A 219 4.32 27.56 -36.24
N ASN A 220 4.14 28.85 -35.92
CA ASN A 220 4.34 29.35 -34.56
C ASN A 220 3.34 28.74 -33.57
N SER A 221 2.05 28.70 -33.92
CA SER A 221 1.03 28.07 -33.08
C SER A 221 1.27 26.56 -32.89
N LEU A 222 1.81 25.87 -33.90
CA LEU A 222 2.22 24.47 -33.77
C LEU A 222 3.38 24.30 -32.77
N ASN A 223 4.37 25.20 -32.81
CA ASN A 223 5.48 25.17 -31.86
C ASN A 223 5.00 25.44 -30.42
N GLU A 224 4.13 26.43 -30.22
CA GLU A 224 3.53 26.73 -28.91
C GLU A 224 2.74 25.52 -28.37
N ALA A 225 1.97 24.84 -29.23
CA ALA A 225 1.24 23.63 -28.85
C ALA A 225 2.19 22.49 -28.45
N ASN A 226 3.31 22.31 -29.16
CA ASN A 226 4.32 21.31 -28.82
C ASN A 226 5.02 21.61 -27.48
N GLU A 227 5.32 22.88 -27.20
CA GLU A 227 5.88 23.29 -25.91
C GLU A 227 4.90 23.02 -24.75
N LEU A 228 3.60 23.27 -24.96
CA LEU A 228 2.57 22.95 -23.99
C LEU A 228 2.47 21.43 -23.76
N ILE A 229 2.50 20.62 -24.82
CA ILE A 229 2.51 19.16 -24.72
C ILE A 229 3.71 18.68 -23.90
N ALA A 230 4.91 19.20 -24.15
CA ALA A 230 6.11 18.84 -23.39
C ALA A 230 5.98 19.20 -21.90
N THR A 231 5.38 20.36 -21.60
CA THR A 231 5.13 20.79 -20.22
C THR A 231 4.15 19.86 -19.51
N LEU A 232 3.03 19.54 -20.15
CA LEU A 232 2.03 18.62 -19.61
C LEU A 232 2.59 17.21 -19.41
N GLN A 233 3.46 16.74 -20.30
CA GLN A 233 4.12 15.44 -20.15
C GLN A 233 5.00 15.41 -18.90
N ASN A 234 5.79 16.46 -18.64
CA ASN A 234 6.59 16.57 -17.42
C ASN A 234 5.72 16.60 -16.15
N GLU A 235 4.55 17.27 -16.20
CA GLU A 235 3.61 17.26 -15.08
C GLU A 235 3.03 15.87 -14.82
N ILE A 236 2.69 15.12 -15.89
CA ILE A 236 2.23 13.73 -15.80
C ILE A 236 3.30 12.85 -15.16
N ASP A 237 4.55 12.94 -15.63
CA ASP A 237 5.66 12.14 -15.10
C ASP A 237 5.91 12.42 -13.60
N ASN A 238 5.85 13.69 -13.19
CA ASN A 238 5.97 14.09 -11.79
C ASN A 238 4.79 13.59 -10.92
N LEU A 239 3.56 13.59 -11.46
CA LEU A 239 2.41 13.04 -10.77
C LEU A 239 2.51 11.51 -10.63
N ASP A 240 3.02 10.82 -11.65
CA ASP A 240 3.23 9.37 -11.62
C ASP A 240 4.27 8.97 -10.56
N GLU A 241 5.35 9.74 -10.44
CA GLU A 241 6.34 9.57 -9.37
C GLU A 241 5.71 9.76 -7.98
N GLN A 242 4.87 10.79 -7.80
CA GLN A 242 4.15 11.00 -6.54
C GLN A 242 3.19 9.86 -6.21
N VAL A 243 2.45 9.34 -7.20
CA VAL A 243 1.56 8.19 -7.01
C VAL A 243 2.36 6.95 -6.61
N THR A 244 3.51 6.72 -7.22
CA THR A 244 4.42 5.62 -6.87
C THR A 244 4.89 5.73 -5.42
N ASN A 245 5.35 6.92 -5.00
CA ASN A 245 5.79 7.18 -3.63
C ASN A 245 4.67 6.98 -2.60
N ILE A 246 3.46 7.46 -2.89
CA ILE A 246 2.29 7.27 -2.02
C ILE A 246 1.91 5.78 -1.93
N THR A 247 2.00 5.06 -3.04
CA THR A 247 1.73 3.62 -3.08
C THR A 247 2.70 2.84 -2.20
N GLU A 248 4.00 3.16 -2.27
CA GLU A 248 5.02 2.57 -1.41
C GLU A 248 4.77 2.89 0.08
N LEU A 249 4.46 4.14 0.40
CA LEU A 249 4.13 4.54 1.77
C LEU A 249 2.92 3.79 2.32
N ASN A 250 1.86 3.62 1.52
CA ASN A 250 0.68 2.86 1.91
C ASN A 250 1.00 1.38 2.16
N ASN A 251 1.85 0.76 1.35
CA ASN A 251 2.30 -0.61 1.58
C ASN A 251 3.06 -0.72 2.91
N ASN A 252 3.99 0.19 3.18
CA ASN A 252 4.75 0.24 4.45
C ASN A 252 3.84 0.44 5.67
N LEU A 253 2.82 1.31 5.54
CA LEU A 253 1.81 1.52 6.59
C LEU A 253 0.98 0.25 6.82
N ASN A 254 0.61 -0.45 5.75
CA ASN A 254 -0.16 -1.68 5.85
C ASN A 254 0.65 -2.81 6.52
N ASP A 255 1.94 -2.94 6.21
CA ASP A 255 2.85 -3.89 6.87
C ASP A 255 3.03 -3.57 8.36
N SER A 256 3.11 -2.28 8.69
CA SER A 256 3.17 -1.82 10.08
C SER A 256 1.87 -2.12 10.83
N LEU A 257 0.72 -1.92 10.18
CA LEU A 257 -0.60 -2.24 10.74
C LEU A 257 -0.74 -3.74 11.01
N GLU A 258 -0.30 -4.58 10.07
CA GLU A 258 -0.34 -6.03 10.23
C GLU A 258 0.58 -6.52 11.36
N SER A 259 1.76 -5.92 11.47
CA SER A 259 2.67 -6.18 12.60
C SER A 259 2.05 -5.80 13.94
N ALA A 260 1.37 -4.64 14.00
CA ALA A 260 0.67 -4.20 15.20
C ALA A 260 -0.50 -5.12 15.57
N ARG A 261 -1.26 -5.63 14.59
CA ARG A 261 -2.32 -6.62 14.82
C ARG A 261 -1.75 -7.89 15.44
N LYS A 262 -0.67 -8.43 14.89
CA LYS A 262 -0.02 -9.63 15.41
C LYS A 262 0.47 -9.46 16.86
N ILE A 263 1.04 -8.30 17.18
CA ILE A 263 1.43 -7.96 18.57
C ILE A 263 0.20 -7.94 19.48
N ASN A 264 -0.91 -7.36 19.03
CA ASN A 264 -2.13 -7.28 19.83
C ASN A 264 -2.75 -8.67 20.06
N ASP A 265 -2.69 -9.56 19.07
CA ASP A 265 -3.12 -10.95 19.20
C ASP A 265 -2.26 -11.72 20.22
N ASP A 266 -0.93 -11.55 20.18
CA ASP A 266 -0.01 -12.15 21.15
C ASP A 266 -0.25 -11.61 22.57
N LEU A 267 -0.45 -10.29 22.72
CA LEU A 267 -0.82 -9.68 24.00
C LEU A 267 -2.15 -10.23 24.53
N ASN A 268 -3.14 -10.43 23.67
CA ASN A 268 -4.42 -11.03 24.07
C ASN A 268 -4.23 -12.48 24.55
N GLU A 269 -3.38 -13.27 23.88
CA GLU A 269 -3.04 -14.62 24.34
C GLU A 269 -2.33 -14.59 25.70
N GLN A 270 -1.37 -13.69 25.89
CA GLN A 270 -0.71 -13.48 27.19
C GLN A 270 -1.71 -13.10 28.29
N ILE A 271 -2.67 -12.21 28.00
CA ILE A 271 -3.74 -11.83 28.94
C ILE A 271 -4.59 -13.05 29.30
N GLN A 272 -4.97 -13.89 28.34
CA GLN A 272 -5.72 -15.12 28.61
C GLN A 272 -4.94 -16.07 29.51
N ASN A 273 -3.64 -16.26 29.24
CA ASN A 273 -2.75 -17.07 30.05
C ASN A 273 -2.63 -16.54 31.48
N LEU A 274 -2.41 -15.23 31.66
CA LEU A 274 -2.36 -14.59 32.98
C LEU A 274 -3.70 -14.71 33.72
N THR A 275 -4.82 -14.57 33.00
CA THR A 275 -6.16 -14.76 33.57
C THR A 275 -6.34 -16.19 34.10
N SER A 276 -5.90 -17.18 33.33
CA SER A 276 -5.92 -18.59 33.74
C SER A 276 -5.06 -18.85 34.98
N VAL A 277 -3.83 -18.32 35.00
CA VAL A 277 -2.93 -18.42 36.16
C VAL A 277 -3.55 -17.76 37.38
N ASN A 278 -4.14 -16.57 37.24
CA ASN A 278 -4.77 -15.86 38.34
C ASN A 278 -5.97 -16.64 38.91
N ASN A 279 -6.77 -17.26 38.04
CA ASN A 279 -7.87 -18.13 38.47
C ASN A 279 -7.36 -19.35 39.26
N LYS A 280 -6.27 -20.00 38.79
CA LYS A 280 -5.62 -21.10 39.53
C LYS A 280 -5.10 -20.63 40.88
N LEU A 281 -4.41 -19.49 40.92
CA LEU A 281 -3.89 -18.91 42.14
C LEU A 281 -5.01 -18.59 43.14
N ASN A 282 -6.13 -18.05 42.65
CA ASN A 282 -7.30 -17.78 43.46
C ASN A 282 -7.93 -19.05 44.04
N ALA A 283 -8.03 -20.12 43.24
CA ALA A 283 -8.48 -21.43 43.71
C ALA A 283 -7.56 -21.98 44.81
N THR A 284 -6.24 -21.97 44.60
CA THR A 284 -5.28 -22.41 45.64
C THR A 284 -5.34 -21.53 46.89
N ASN A 285 -5.63 -20.24 46.76
CA ASN A 285 -5.83 -19.35 47.91
C ASN A 285 -7.11 -19.68 48.68
N GLN A 286 -8.17 -20.14 48.00
CA GLN A 286 -9.37 -20.64 48.66
C GLN A 286 -9.09 -21.95 49.39
N GLU A 287 -8.41 -22.91 48.75
CA GLU A 287 -8.01 -24.17 49.36
C GLU A 287 -7.16 -23.95 50.63
N LEU A 288 -6.15 -23.08 50.55
CA LEU A 288 -5.33 -22.72 51.72
C LEU A 288 -6.13 -22.05 52.84
N LYS A 289 -7.13 -21.24 52.50
CA LYS A 289 -8.02 -20.64 53.52
C LYS A 289 -8.87 -21.70 54.21
N GLU A 290 -9.38 -22.67 53.47
CA GLU A 290 -10.12 -23.81 54.02
C GLU A 290 -9.22 -24.65 54.93
N GLU A 291 -7.99 -24.93 54.52
CA GLU A 291 -7.01 -25.67 55.33
C GLU A 291 -6.64 -24.92 56.62
N ILE A 292 -6.42 -23.60 56.55
CA ILE A 292 -6.20 -22.76 57.74
C ILE A 292 -7.42 -22.80 58.68
N ALA A 293 -8.64 -22.77 58.14
CA ALA A 293 -9.85 -22.85 58.94
C ALA A 293 -9.99 -24.21 59.64
N ASP A 294 -9.66 -25.31 58.94
CA ASP A 294 -9.67 -26.66 59.52
C ASP A 294 -8.61 -26.80 60.62
N LEU A 295 -7.37 -26.33 60.37
CA LEU A 295 -6.31 -26.31 61.38
C LEU A 295 -6.68 -25.43 62.59
N ALA A 296 -7.36 -24.31 62.37
CA ALA A 296 -7.85 -23.47 63.47
C ALA A 296 -8.90 -24.20 64.32
N ALA A 297 -9.83 -24.94 63.68
CA ALA A 297 -10.81 -25.77 64.38
C ALA A 297 -10.14 -26.91 65.16
N GLN A 298 -9.12 -27.57 64.57
CA GLN A 298 -8.33 -28.59 65.26
C GLN A 298 -7.60 -28.01 66.48
N ASN A 299 -7.04 -26.80 66.38
CA ASN A 299 -6.44 -26.12 67.54
C ASN A 299 -7.47 -25.79 68.61
N GLU A 300 -8.67 -25.36 68.25
CA GLU A 300 -9.76 -25.12 69.22
C GLU A 300 -10.19 -26.42 69.93
N GLU A 301 -10.21 -27.54 69.20
CA GLU A 301 -10.43 -28.87 69.79
C GLU A 301 -9.26 -29.29 70.71
N LEU A 302 -8.03 -28.99 70.33
CA LEU A 302 -6.85 -29.23 71.15
C LEU A 302 -6.86 -28.38 72.43
N ASP A 303 -7.29 -27.13 72.34
CA ASP A 303 -7.45 -26.22 73.49
C ASP A 303 -8.52 -26.75 74.45
N LYS A 304 -9.66 -27.26 73.94
CA LYS A 304 -10.65 -27.96 74.78
C LYS A 304 -10.08 -29.19 75.45
N LEU A 305 -9.30 -29.99 74.73
CA LEU A 305 -8.68 -31.17 75.32
C LEU A 305 -7.68 -30.80 76.41
N LEU A 306 -6.94 -29.69 76.23
CA LEU A 306 -6.04 -29.15 77.25
C LEU A 306 -6.81 -28.61 78.46
N GLU A 307 -7.96 -27.98 78.25
CA GLU A 307 -8.88 -27.55 79.31
C GLU A 307 -9.41 -28.76 80.08
N ASP A 308 -9.93 -29.78 79.39
CA ASP A 308 -10.40 -31.04 79.99
C ASP A 308 -9.27 -31.74 80.77
N LEU A 309 -8.05 -31.77 80.22
CA LEU A 309 -6.88 -32.34 80.90
C LEU A 309 -6.50 -31.52 82.13
N SER A 310 -6.58 -30.19 82.05
CA SER A 310 -6.35 -29.30 83.19
C SER A 310 -7.38 -29.52 84.29
N ASP A 311 -8.65 -29.71 83.94
CA ASP A 311 -9.72 -30.06 84.89
C ASP A 311 -9.47 -31.42 85.55
N ILE A 312 -9.04 -32.42 84.78
CA ILE A 312 -8.63 -33.74 85.31
C ILE A 312 -7.44 -33.58 86.26
N VAL A 313 -6.43 -32.80 85.91
CA VAL A 313 -5.26 -32.57 86.76
C VAL A 313 -5.65 -31.83 88.03
N SER A 314 -6.55 -30.83 87.96
CA SER A 314 -7.09 -30.14 89.13
C SER A 314 -7.84 -31.12 90.03
N PHE A 315 -8.71 -31.96 89.47
CA PHE A 315 -9.43 -32.99 90.20
C PHE A 315 -8.47 -33.98 90.89
N ILE A 316 -7.42 -34.45 90.19
CA ILE A 316 -6.39 -35.32 90.78
C ILE A 316 -5.65 -34.61 91.90
N ASN A 317 -5.31 -33.33 91.73
CA ASN A 317 -4.61 -32.53 92.73
C ASN A 317 -5.48 -32.32 93.99
N ASP A 318 -6.76 -32.02 93.82
CA ASP A 318 -7.72 -31.89 94.91
C ASP A 318 -7.95 -33.23 95.63
N THR A 319 -8.12 -34.31 94.87
CA THR A 319 -8.26 -35.68 95.41
C THR A 319 -6.98 -36.12 96.14
N SER A 320 -5.80 -35.76 95.64
CA SER A 320 -4.51 -36.01 96.28
C SER A 320 -4.36 -35.25 97.60
N LEU A 321 -4.81 -33.99 97.66
CA LEU A 321 -4.82 -33.21 98.90
C LEU A 321 -5.77 -33.82 99.94
N GLU A 322 -6.94 -34.28 99.52
CA GLU A 322 -7.93 -34.93 100.38
C GLU A 322 -7.47 -36.32 100.87
N LEU A 323 -6.81 -37.10 100.00
CA LEU A 323 -6.17 -38.36 100.37
C LEU A 323 -5.01 -38.16 101.34
N ASN A 324 -4.17 -37.13 101.15
CA ASN A 324 -3.05 -36.82 102.03
C ASN A 324 -3.54 -36.39 103.43
N SER A 325 -4.65 -35.65 103.51
CA SER A 325 -5.35 -35.37 104.76
C SER A 325 -5.81 -36.66 105.45
N SER A 326 -6.43 -37.58 104.71
CA SER A 326 -6.92 -38.86 105.28
C SER A 326 -5.79 -39.78 105.78
N LEU A 327 -4.65 -39.80 105.08
CA LEU A 327 -3.51 -40.64 105.45
C LEU A 327 -2.84 -40.16 106.74
N THR A 328 -2.81 -38.85 106.96
CA THR A 328 -2.27 -38.25 108.20
C THR A 328 -3.13 -38.62 109.40
N VAL A 329 -4.46 -38.61 109.25
CA VAL A 329 -5.41 -39.01 110.30
C VAL A 329 -5.31 -40.51 110.64
N ILE A 330 -5.10 -41.38 109.65
CA ILE A 330 -4.95 -42.83 109.88
C ILE A 330 -3.60 -43.18 110.52
N ALA A 331 -2.52 -42.46 110.17
CA ALA A 331 -1.19 -42.69 110.74
C ALA A 331 -1.11 -42.31 112.23
N ASP A 332 -1.79 -41.23 112.66
CA ASP A 332 -1.80 -40.80 114.06
C ASP A 332 -2.65 -41.73 114.95
N GLU A 333 -3.77 -42.26 114.45
CA GLU A 333 -4.63 -43.19 115.20
C GLU A 333 -3.97 -44.57 115.42
N LEU A 334 -3.21 -45.06 114.43
CA LEU A 334 -2.51 -46.35 114.53
C LEU A 334 -1.30 -46.29 115.48
N ALA A 335 -0.64 -45.14 115.59
CA ALA A 335 0.45 -44.92 116.55
C ALA A 335 -0.07 -44.91 118.00
N ALA A 336 -1.28 -44.39 118.26
CA ALA A 336 -1.91 -44.42 119.58
C ALA A 336 -2.30 -45.85 120.02
N GLN A 337 -2.87 -46.66 119.12
CA GLN A 337 -3.29 -48.04 119.42
C GLN A 337 -2.14 -49.00 119.76
N VAL A 338 -0.96 -48.81 119.18
CA VAL A 338 0.21 -49.67 119.46
C VAL A 338 0.79 -49.40 120.84
N GLN A 339 0.67 -48.18 121.36
CA GLN A 339 1.16 -47.84 122.70
C GLN A 339 0.24 -48.41 123.80
N GLU A 340 -1.08 -48.31 123.62
CA GLU A 340 -2.07 -48.81 124.60
C GLU A 340 -2.01 -50.35 124.76
N ASN A 341 -1.81 -51.08 123.66
CA ASN A 341 -1.70 -52.55 123.71
C ASN A 341 -0.42 -53.05 124.43
N ARG A 342 0.65 -52.24 124.50
CA ARG A 342 1.90 -52.62 125.20
C ARG A 342 1.76 -52.53 126.71
N GLU A 343 1.00 -51.56 127.21
CA GLU A 343 0.75 -51.40 128.65
C GLU A 343 -0.19 -52.51 129.18
N ILE A 344 -1.19 -52.92 128.38
CA ILE A 344 -2.08 -54.05 128.71
C ILE A 344 -1.28 -55.36 128.87
N LEU A 345 -0.35 -55.65 127.96
CA LEU A 345 0.43 -56.89 127.99
C LEU A 345 1.38 -56.97 129.19
N VAL A 346 2.03 -55.87 129.60
CA VAL A 346 2.83 -55.86 130.85
C VAL A 346 1.94 -56.09 132.06
N GLY A 347 0.74 -55.49 132.09
CA GLY A 347 -0.24 -55.72 133.15
C GLY A 347 -0.68 -57.19 133.26
N GLU A 348 -0.86 -57.88 132.13
CA GLU A 348 -1.21 -59.31 132.12
C GLU A 348 -0.10 -60.20 132.68
N VAL A 349 1.16 -59.92 132.36
CA VAL A 349 2.31 -60.65 132.95
C VAL A 349 2.43 -60.38 134.44
N ALA A 350 2.26 -59.13 134.88
CA ALA A 350 2.29 -58.75 136.29
C ALA A 350 1.26 -59.53 137.09
N GLU A 351 0.03 -59.62 136.58
CA GLU A 351 -1.05 -60.33 137.25
C GLU A 351 -0.81 -61.85 137.27
N ARG A 352 -0.29 -62.42 136.18
CA ARG A 352 0.10 -63.84 136.15
C ARG A 352 1.13 -64.17 137.23
N TYR A 353 2.13 -63.30 137.41
CA TYR A 353 3.22 -63.57 138.36
C TYR A 353 2.74 -63.37 139.79
N ARG A 354 1.92 -62.34 140.06
CA ARG A 354 1.24 -62.18 141.36
C ARG A 354 0.39 -63.38 141.74
N GLN A 355 -0.29 -64.00 140.77
CA GLN A 355 -1.06 -65.21 141.01
C GLN A 355 -0.17 -66.43 141.27
N ALA A 356 0.97 -66.54 140.58
CA ALA A 356 1.90 -67.66 140.75
C ALA A 356 2.56 -67.68 142.13
N VAL A 357 2.94 -66.52 142.65
CA VAL A 357 3.63 -66.37 143.95
C VAL A 357 2.67 -66.10 145.11
N ASN A 358 1.36 -66.30 144.92
CA ASN A 358 0.38 -65.96 145.94
C ASN A 358 0.64 -66.78 147.22
N PRO A 359 0.97 -66.13 148.36
CA PRO A 359 1.42 -66.82 149.57
C PRO A 359 0.38 -67.80 150.11
N THR A 360 -0.91 -67.48 149.95
CA THR A 360 -2.00 -68.33 150.45
C THR A 360 -2.12 -69.62 149.66
N THR A 361 -1.91 -69.57 148.34
CA THR A 361 -1.89 -70.77 147.50
C THR A 361 -0.65 -71.63 147.73
N PHE A 362 0.50 -71.00 147.94
CA PHE A 362 1.71 -71.74 148.25
C PHE A 362 1.60 -72.41 149.61
N GLU A 363 1.20 -71.69 150.67
CA GLU A 363 1.03 -72.25 152.01
C GLU A 363 0.04 -73.42 152.01
N CYS A 364 -1.11 -73.30 151.34
CA CYS A 364 -2.07 -74.40 151.23
C CYS A 364 -1.48 -75.63 150.50
N ALA A 365 -0.69 -75.41 149.44
CA ALA A 365 -0.05 -76.49 148.69
C ALA A 365 1.11 -77.11 149.47
N TYR A 366 1.85 -76.30 150.22
CA TYR A 366 2.90 -76.71 151.13
C TYR A 366 2.33 -77.60 152.24
N ASP A 367 1.24 -77.19 152.89
CA ASP A 367 0.56 -77.96 153.92
C ASP A 367 -0.03 -79.26 153.36
N ALA A 368 -0.54 -79.25 152.13
CA ALA A 368 -1.02 -80.46 151.48
C ALA A 368 0.12 -81.46 151.20
N ARG A 369 1.32 -80.97 150.86
CA ARG A 369 2.47 -81.82 150.55
C ARG A 369 3.17 -82.32 151.81
N PHE A 370 3.47 -81.42 152.74
CA PHE A 370 4.34 -81.69 153.88
C PHE A 370 3.62 -81.68 155.23
N GLY A 371 2.35 -81.28 155.30
CA GLY A 371 1.59 -81.19 156.55
C GLY A 371 1.33 -82.53 157.28
N ASN A 372 1.78 -83.66 156.73
CA ASN A 372 1.83 -84.92 157.45
C ASN A 372 3.13 -85.14 158.22
N GLU A 373 4.21 -84.49 157.79
CA GLU A 373 5.52 -84.51 158.46
C GLU A 373 5.45 -83.82 159.81
N VAL A 374 6.34 -84.20 160.73
CA VAL A 374 6.32 -83.68 162.11
C VAL A 374 6.53 -82.16 162.11
N TRP A 375 7.47 -81.69 161.31
CA TRP A 375 7.78 -80.27 161.09
C TRP A 375 6.79 -79.55 160.15
N GLY A 376 5.99 -80.30 159.39
CA GLY A 376 4.89 -79.73 158.61
C GLY A 376 3.63 -79.48 159.45
N LYS A 377 3.39 -80.31 160.48
CA LYS A 377 2.31 -80.11 161.46
C LYS A 377 2.62 -79.04 162.50
N ASP A 378 3.85 -79.07 163.02
CA ASP A 378 4.38 -78.07 163.92
C ASP A 378 5.44 -77.26 163.16
N LYS A 379 4.97 -76.19 162.50
CA LYS A 379 5.77 -75.35 161.59
C LYS A 379 6.90 -74.58 162.29
N ASP A 380 6.97 -74.64 163.62
CA ASP A 380 8.04 -74.06 164.43
C ASP A 380 9.19 -75.05 164.68
N LEU A 381 9.04 -76.32 164.29
CA LEU A 381 10.13 -77.28 164.32
C LEU A 381 11.02 -77.11 163.08
N PRO A 382 12.33 -77.35 163.22
CA PRO A 382 13.23 -77.42 162.07
C PRO A 382 12.78 -78.51 161.10
N ILE A 383 12.84 -78.21 159.81
CA ILE A 383 12.55 -79.18 158.74
C ILE A 383 13.50 -80.40 158.84
N GLU A 384 14.69 -80.23 159.44
CA GLU A 384 15.68 -81.29 159.68
C GLU A 384 15.57 -81.97 161.07
N ALA A 385 14.36 -82.37 161.49
CA ALA A 385 14.15 -82.90 162.84
C ALA A 385 14.96 -84.18 163.18
N ASN A 386 15.45 -84.91 162.16
CA ASN A 386 16.18 -86.17 162.32
C ASN A 386 17.67 -86.11 161.91
N GLY A 387 18.20 -84.93 161.55
CA GLY A 387 19.62 -84.74 161.22
C GLY A 387 20.07 -85.26 159.84
N ASP A 388 19.14 -85.58 158.94
CA ASP A 388 19.40 -85.84 157.51
C ASP A 388 18.80 -84.70 156.67
N LEU A 389 19.51 -84.27 155.63
CA LEU A 389 19.20 -83.09 154.81
C LEU A 389 18.13 -83.35 153.74
N GLU A 390 17.63 -84.58 153.65
CA GLU A 390 16.70 -85.02 152.60
C GLU A 390 15.41 -84.20 152.60
N ASP A 391 14.83 -83.96 153.79
CA ASP A 391 13.58 -83.22 153.96
C ASP A 391 13.70 -81.74 153.52
N TYR A 392 14.80 -81.05 153.89
CA TYR A 392 15.02 -79.67 153.45
C TYR A 392 15.21 -79.58 151.94
N ASN A 393 16.00 -80.48 151.36
CA ASN A 393 16.24 -80.50 149.91
C ASN A 393 14.94 -80.77 149.15
N GLU A 394 14.06 -81.66 149.64
CA GLU A 394 12.75 -81.89 149.03
C GLU A 394 11.87 -80.63 149.11
N VAL A 395 11.88 -79.96 150.25
CA VAL A 395 11.12 -78.72 150.46
C VAL A 395 11.61 -77.59 149.55
N ILE A 396 12.91 -77.34 149.47
CA ILE A 396 13.45 -76.30 148.58
C ILE A 396 13.24 -76.66 147.11
N ALA A 397 13.44 -77.92 146.73
CA ALA A 397 13.16 -78.37 145.36
C ALA A 397 11.68 -78.13 145.01
N TYR A 398 10.77 -78.41 145.94
CA TYR A 398 9.34 -78.14 145.77
C TYR A 398 9.05 -76.63 145.65
N THR A 399 9.65 -75.79 146.49
CA THR A 399 9.52 -74.33 146.39
C THR A 399 10.04 -73.81 145.04
N ASN A 400 11.16 -74.34 144.57
CA ASN A 400 11.74 -73.96 143.29
C ASN A 400 10.87 -74.36 142.10
N GLU A 401 10.39 -75.60 142.06
CA GLU A 401 9.50 -76.08 141.01
C GLU A 401 8.17 -75.32 141.02
N ARG A 402 7.63 -75.04 142.21
CA ARG A 402 6.28 -74.51 142.34
C ARG A 402 6.20 -73.01 142.11
N ILE A 403 7.19 -72.27 142.58
CA ILE A 403 7.16 -70.80 142.57
C ILE A 403 8.34 -70.22 141.81
N LEU A 404 9.57 -70.51 142.24
CA LEU A 404 10.74 -69.74 141.78
C LEU A 404 10.95 -69.89 140.27
N THR A 405 10.74 -71.09 139.71
CA THR A 405 10.85 -71.32 138.26
C THR A 405 9.83 -70.50 137.46
N GLU A 406 8.59 -70.38 137.92
CA GLU A 406 7.52 -69.66 137.19
C GLU A 406 7.82 -68.15 137.11
N VAL A 407 8.50 -67.61 138.12
CA VAL A 407 8.92 -66.19 138.14
C VAL A 407 10.39 -65.98 137.79
N CYS A 408 11.06 -66.99 137.23
CA CYS A 408 12.48 -66.98 136.92
C CYS A 408 13.39 -66.50 138.07
N ALA A 409 13.00 -66.77 139.31
CA ALA A 409 13.85 -66.57 140.47
C ALA A 409 14.93 -67.66 140.52
N ASP A 410 16.13 -67.27 140.95
CA ASP A 410 17.22 -68.22 141.14
C ASP A 410 17.08 -68.89 142.51
N GLN A 411 17.05 -70.22 142.52
CA GLN A 411 16.93 -71.00 143.76
C GLN A 411 18.04 -70.67 144.76
N SER A 412 19.29 -70.51 144.29
CA SER A 412 20.42 -70.25 145.18
C SER A 412 20.35 -68.86 145.81
N ASP A 413 19.81 -67.88 145.07
CA ASP A 413 19.53 -66.53 145.56
C ASP A 413 18.40 -66.51 146.61
N PHE A 414 17.35 -67.31 146.40
CA PHE A 414 16.30 -67.50 147.41
C PHE A 414 16.83 -68.18 148.68
N GLU A 415 17.65 -69.21 148.58
CA GLU A 415 18.28 -69.84 149.74
C GLU A 415 19.21 -68.87 150.47
N GLN A 416 19.91 -68.00 149.73
CA GLN A 416 20.71 -66.91 150.30
C GLN A 416 19.82 -65.86 151.01
N PHE A 417 18.65 -65.54 150.47
CA PHE A 417 17.65 -64.70 151.14
C PHE A 417 17.27 -65.27 152.50
N LEU A 418 16.89 -66.56 152.53
CA LEU A 418 16.51 -67.23 153.78
C LEU A 418 17.64 -67.23 154.81
N ALA A 419 18.90 -67.23 154.35
CA ALA A 419 20.09 -67.19 155.20
C ALA A 419 20.41 -65.80 155.79
N THR A 420 20.09 -64.74 155.05
CA THR A 420 20.65 -63.40 155.29
C THR A 420 19.60 -62.33 155.60
N SER A 421 18.32 -62.64 155.40
CA SER A 421 17.25 -61.67 155.62
C SER A 421 17.07 -61.37 157.11
N ASP A 422 17.41 -60.16 157.51
CA ASP A 422 17.14 -59.62 158.86
C ASP A 422 15.62 -59.53 159.15
N GLU A 423 14.76 -59.64 158.12
CA GLU A 423 13.29 -59.58 158.21
C GLU A 423 12.68 -60.91 158.67
N LEU A 424 13.45 -62.01 158.68
CA LEU A 424 13.05 -63.29 159.27
C LEU A 424 13.35 -63.27 160.78
N GLU A 425 12.41 -62.74 161.57
CA GLU A 425 12.54 -62.37 162.99
C GLU A 425 12.87 -63.50 164.00
N TYR A 426 13.33 -64.69 163.55
CA TYR A 426 13.41 -65.89 164.41
C TYR A 426 14.58 -66.87 164.17
N SER A 427 15.76 -66.46 163.70
CA SER A 427 16.92 -67.38 163.58
C SER A 427 18.01 -67.12 164.65
N PRO A 428 18.16 -67.98 165.70
CA PRO A 428 19.06 -67.72 166.84
C PRO A 428 20.55 -68.04 166.64
N SER A 429 21.01 -68.36 165.44
CA SER A 429 22.43 -68.61 165.19
C SER A 429 22.71 -68.41 163.71
N GLY A 430 23.67 -67.55 163.36
CA GLY A 430 24.06 -67.22 161.98
C GLY A 430 24.68 -68.37 161.18
N SER A 431 23.98 -69.50 161.13
CA SER A 431 24.20 -70.66 160.27
C SER A 431 23.28 -70.54 159.07
N VAL A 432 23.87 -70.64 157.87
CA VAL A 432 23.17 -70.65 156.58
C VAL A 432 22.28 -71.91 156.49
N PRO A 433 21.05 -71.83 155.96
CA PRO A 433 20.30 -73.00 155.52
C PRO A 433 21.22 -73.97 154.74
N PRO A 434 21.09 -75.27 154.97
CA PRO A 434 19.84 -75.94 155.32
C PRO A 434 19.58 -76.05 156.84
N VAL A 435 20.58 -75.75 157.68
CA VAL A 435 20.53 -76.10 159.10
C VAL A 435 19.55 -75.21 159.90
N ASN A 436 18.57 -75.87 160.53
CA ASN A 436 17.67 -75.28 161.54
C ASN A 436 16.62 -74.27 161.03
N ILE A 437 16.24 -74.32 159.75
CA ILE A 437 15.11 -73.55 159.21
C ILE A 437 13.79 -74.26 159.49
N THR A 438 12.79 -73.50 159.93
CA THR A 438 11.44 -73.99 160.18
C THR A 438 10.52 -73.76 158.98
N SER A 439 9.44 -74.53 158.87
CA SER A 439 8.43 -74.35 157.82
C SER A 439 7.84 -72.93 157.83
N ASN A 440 7.64 -72.34 159.02
CA ASN A 440 7.17 -70.95 159.15
C ASN A 440 8.17 -69.95 158.57
N GLN A 441 9.46 -70.11 158.85
CA GLN A 441 10.50 -69.24 158.30
C GLN A 441 10.59 -69.34 156.78
N LEU A 442 10.43 -70.54 156.23
CA LEU A 442 10.41 -70.74 154.79
C LEU A 442 9.18 -70.09 154.15
N LEU A 443 7.99 -70.27 154.72
CA LEU A 443 6.75 -69.70 154.18
C LEU A 443 6.75 -68.16 154.24
N VAL A 444 7.21 -67.59 155.35
CA VAL A 444 7.39 -66.13 155.48
C VAL A 444 8.47 -65.66 154.52
N GLY A 445 9.58 -66.40 154.42
CA GLY A 445 10.70 -66.02 153.57
C GLY A 445 10.38 -66.09 152.08
N GLU A 446 9.62 -67.09 151.66
CA GLU A 446 9.01 -67.17 150.33
C GLU A 446 8.18 -65.93 150.04
N SER A 447 7.20 -65.62 150.89
CA SER A 447 6.31 -64.49 150.70
C SER A 447 7.06 -63.15 150.61
N LEU A 448 8.12 -62.95 151.41
CA LEU A 448 8.90 -61.72 151.38
C LEU A 448 9.80 -61.62 150.14
N TYR A 449 10.47 -62.73 149.79
CA TYR A 449 11.32 -62.78 148.61
C TYR A 449 10.54 -62.57 147.32
N THR A 450 9.38 -63.22 147.19
CA THR A 450 8.54 -63.09 146.00
C THR A 450 7.86 -61.74 145.91
N SER A 451 7.54 -61.09 147.04
CA SER A 451 7.10 -59.69 147.04
C SER A 451 8.19 -58.76 146.50
N ALA A 452 9.42 -58.87 147.01
CA ALA A 452 10.54 -58.03 146.55
C ALA A 452 10.87 -58.26 145.06
N LEU A 453 10.74 -59.50 144.58
CA LEU A 453 10.89 -59.83 143.18
C LEU A 453 9.82 -59.15 142.31
N LEU A 454 8.55 -59.20 142.74
CA LEU A 454 7.45 -58.59 142.01
C LEU A 454 7.59 -57.07 141.94
N ASP A 455 8.02 -56.43 143.02
CA ASP A 455 8.25 -54.97 143.04
C ASP A 455 9.35 -54.57 142.04
N TYR A 456 10.40 -55.39 141.91
CA TYR A 456 11.46 -55.14 140.92
C TYR A 456 10.99 -55.39 139.47
N TYR A 457 10.18 -56.43 139.25
CA TYR A 457 9.67 -56.78 137.92
C TYR A 457 8.55 -55.87 137.43
N PHE A 458 7.75 -55.34 138.35
CA PHE A 458 6.61 -54.48 138.08
C PHE A 458 6.64 -53.28 139.04
N PRO A 459 7.65 -52.40 138.93
CA PRO A 459 7.79 -51.24 139.81
C PRO A 459 6.62 -50.28 139.62
N ASP A 460 6.21 -49.63 140.71
CA ASP A 460 5.29 -48.50 140.59
C ASP A 460 5.99 -47.31 139.90
N ALA A 461 5.21 -46.37 139.37
CA ALA A 461 5.75 -45.26 138.59
C ALA A 461 6.78 -44.44 139.39
N GLY A 462 8.05 -44.51 138.99
CA GLY A 462 9.16 -43.79 139.63
C GLY A 462 10.00 -44.64 140.58
N GLU A 463 9.70 -45.93 140.74
CA GLU A 463 10.55 -46.90 141.43
C GLU A 463 11.55 -47.55 140.47
N ASP A 464 12.67 -48.01 141.01
CA ASP A 464 13.72 -48.67 140.24
C ASP A 464 13.33 -50.13 139.96
N GLY A 465 13.31 -50.51 138.68
CA GLY A 465 12.92 -51.85 138.25
C GLY A 465 12.84 -51.96 136.73
N LEU A 466 12.13 -52.98 136.23
CA LEU A 466 11.97 -53.19 134.79
C LEU A 466 10.95 -52.22 134.16
N THR A 467 11.30 -51.65 133.00
CA THR A 467 10.40 -50.78 132.24
C THR A 467 9.53 -51.58 131.26
N THR A 468 8.45 -50.97 130.77
CA THR A 468 7.62 -51.54 129.68
C THR A 468 8.46 -51.88 128.44
N ALA A 469 9.50 -51.11 128.14
CA ALA A 469 10.40 -51.38 127.03
C ALA A 469 11.26 -52.64 127.25
N ASP A 470 11.64 -52.91 128.50
CA ASP A 470 12.39 -54.12 128.86
C ASP A 470 11.51 -55.36 128.69
N TRP A 471 10.25 -55.30 129.10
CA TRP A 471 9.28 -56.36 128.88
C TRP A 471 8.95 -56.57 127.39
N VAL A 472 8.83 -55.49 126.60
CA VAL A 472 8.68 -55.60 125.13
C VAL A 472 9.88 -56.32 124.51
N ASN A 473 11.11 -55.96 124.90
CA ASN A 473 12.32 -56.60 124.39
C ASN A 473 12.45 -58.06 124.84
N ALA A 474 12.01 -58.36 126.06
CA ALA A 474 11.94 -59.72 126.61
C ALA A 474 10.74 -60.53 126.09
N SER A 475 9.96 -59.98 125.14
CA SER A 475 8.74 -60.61 124.61
C SER A 475 7.75 -61.02 125.72
N TYR A 476 7.67 -60.22 126.79
CA TYR A 476 6.77 -60.41 127.92
C TYR A 476 6.98 -61.72 128.69
N SER A 477 8.20 -62.24 128.70
CA SER A 477 8.60 -63.45 129.45
C SER A 477 9.84 -63.18 130.29
N CYS A 478 9.84 -63.62 131.55
CA CYS A 478 11.02 -63.47 132.40
C CYS A 478 12.23 -64.27 131.90
N GLU A 479 12.02 -65.34 131.13
CA GLU A 479 13.11 -66.08 130.51
C GLU A 479 13.84 -65.24 129.45
N GLY A 480 13.10 -64.34 128.79
CA GLY A 480 13.61 -63.40 127.79
C GLY A 480 14.32 -62.19 128.38
N LEU A 481 14.24 -61.98 129.69
CA LEU A 481 15.00 -60.94 130.38
C LEU A 481 16.49 -61.27 130.34
N GLN A 482 17.31 -60.24 130.09
CA GLN A 482 18.76 -60.39 130.18
C GLN A 482 19.16 -60.83 131.59
N PRO A 483 20.28 -61.56 131.77
CA PRO A 483 20.71 -61.98 133.10
C PRO A 483 20.87 -60.84 134.12
N SER A 484 21.19 -59.61 133.66
CA SER A 484 21.27 -58.41 134.50
C SER A 484 19.92 -57.78 134.87
N GLN A 485 18.83 -58.25 134.27
CA GLN A 485 17.45 -57.79 134.45
C GLN A 485 16.62 -58.80 135.26
N ARG A 486 17.23 -59.91 135.69
CA ARG A 486 16.58 -60.88 136.59
C ARG A 486 16.80 -60.45 138.03
N PHE A 487 15.81 -60.70 138.87
CA PHE A 487 15.88 -60.35 140.28
C PHE A 487 17.00 -61.14 140.97
N VAL A 488 17.83 -60.44 141.73
CA VAL A 488 18.87 -61.03 142.58
C VAL A 488 18.85 -60.30 143.93
N TYR A 489 18.54 -61.03 144.99
CA TYR A 489 18.43 -60.51 146.33
C TYR A 489 19.78 -59.99 146.84
N GLY A 490 19.76 -58.78 147.40
CA GLY A 490 20.95 -58.09 147.89
C GLY A 490 21.71 -57.26 146.84
N VAL A 491 21.58 -57.55 145.53
CA VAL A 491 22.11 -56.69 144.45
C VAL A 491 21.05 -55.68 143.98
N SER A 492 19.79 -56.13 143.87
CA SER A 492 18.67 -55.29 143.42
C SER A 492 18.23 -54.20 144.42
N LYS A 493 18.79 -54.18 145.65
CA LYS A 493 18.61 -53.09 146.64
C LYS A 493 19.74 -52.02 146.61
N ILE A 494 20.81 -52.23 145.82
CA ILE A 494 22.04 -51.39 145.84
C ILE A 494 22.14 -50.44 144.63
N ILE A 495 21.23 -50.56 143.65
CA ILE A 495 21.16 -49.61 142.53
C ILE A 495 20.07 -48.58 142.84
N THR A 496 20.39 -47.64 143.74
CA THR A 496 19.72 -46.33 143.82
C THR A 496 20.56 -45.28 143.11
#